data_AF-A0A524AI86-F1
#
_entry.id   AF-A0A524AI86-F1
#
_cell.length_a   1.000
_cell.length_b   1.000
_cell.length_c   1.000
_cell.angle_alpha   90.00
_cell.angle_beta   90.00
_cell.angle_gamma   90.00
#
_symmetry.space_group_name_H-M   'P 1'
#
loop_
_entity.id
_entity.type
_entity.pdbx_description
1 polymer ?
#
loop_
_entity_poly.entity_id
_entity_poly.type
_entity_poly.pdbx_seq_one_letter_code
_entity_poly.pdbx_strand_id
1 'polypeptide(L)'
;MNMPTEQEIREALRPVTDPEIGMSVIDLGMIREVAIEEATVEIKMVLTAPFCPLADFITDQVRQAAAAVPGVKEARVTLLQERWDPSWMKR
;
A
#
# COMPACT_ATOMS: atom_id res chain seq x y z
N MET A 1 -5.48 7.08 -22.89
CA MET A 1 -4.82 6.45 -21.73
C MET A 1 -5.82 6.51 -20.60
N ASN A 2 -6.29 5.37 -20.11
CA ASN A 2 -7.24 5.33 -19.01
C ASN A 2 -6.55 5.74 -17.71
N MET A 3 -7.26 6.48 -16.88
CA MET A 3 -6.83 6.75 -15.51
C MET A 3 -6.95 5.46 -14.69
N PRO A 4 -5.97 5.14 -13.83
CA PRO A 4 -6.04 3.98 -12.96
C PRO A 4 -7.18 4.16 -11.95
N THR A 5 -7.85 3.06 -11.61
CA THR A 5 -8.87 3.04 -10.56
C THR A 5 -8.29 2.62 -9.21
N GLU A 6 -8.93 3.02 -8.11
CA GLU A 6 -8.54 2.57 -6.76
C GLU A 6 -8.50 1.04 -6.68
N GLN A 7 -9.44 0.36 -7.33
CA GLN A 7 -9.50 -1.09 -7.33
C GLN A 7 -8.26 -1.69 -8.03
N GLU A 8 -7.86 -1.19 -9.19
CA GLU A 8 -6.65 -1.65 -9.89
C GLU A 8 -5.39 -1.45 -9.06
N ILE A 9 -5.27 -0.32 -8.36
CA ILE A 9 -4.16 -0.10 -7.42
C ILE A 9 -4.21 -1.14 -6.29
N ARG A 10 -5.35 -1.31 -5.62
CA ARG A 10 -5.48 -2.29 -4.52
C ARG A 10 -5.19 -3.73 -4.96
N GLU A 11 -5.61 -4.12 -6.17
CA GLU A 11 -5.28 -5.43 -6.74
C GLU A 11 -3.78 -5.57 -6.96
N ALA A 12 -3.11 -4.54 -7.50
CA ALA A 12 -1.66 -4.55 -7.71
C ALA A 12 -0.87 -4.63 -6.41
N LEU A 13 -1.43 -4.16 -5.29
CA LEU A 13 -0.81 -4.22 -3.96
C LEU A 13 -0.98 -5.59 -3.26
N ARG A 14 -1.90 -6.45 -3.70
CA ARG A 14 -2.08 -7.80 -3.12
C ARG A 14 -0.81 -8.66 -3.01
N PRO A 15 0.07 -8.75 -4.02
CA PRO A 15 1.30 -9.55 -3.91
C PRO A 15 2.31 -8.98 -2.91
N VAL A 16 2.14 -7.74 -2.44
CA VAL A 16 3.02 -7.17 -1.41
C VAL A 16 2.63 -7.74 -0.06
N THR A 17 3.53 -8.53 0.53
CA THR A 17 3.32 -9.19 1.82
C THR A 17 4.24 -8.62 2.89
N ASP A 18 3.74 -8.54 4.12
CA ASP A 18 4.55 -8.32 5.31
C ASP A 18 5.39 -9.59 5.56
N PRO A 19 6.73 -9.55 5.53
CA PRO A 19 7.57 -10.73 5.71
C PRO A 19 7.64 -11.23 7.17
N GLU A 20 7.22 -10.43 8.15
CA GLU A 20 7.13 -10.86 9.55
C GLU A 20 5.86 -11.67 9.80
N ILE A 21 4.73 -11.27 9.20
CA ILE A 21 3.43 -11.93 9.38
C ILE A 21 3.12 -12.95 8.26
N GLY A 22 3.71 -12.78 7.08
CA GLY A 22 3.47 -13.65 5.91
C GLY A 22 2.13 -13.42 5.22
N MET A 23 1.52 -12.24 5.39
CA MET A 23 0.21 -11.88 4.84
C MET A 23 0.27 -10.62 3.98
N SER A 24 -0.67 -10.45 3.06
CA SER A 24 -0.74 -9.26 2.20
C SER A 24 -1.00 -7.99 3.00
N VAL A 25 -0.39 -6.87 2.59
CA VAL A 25 -0.68 -5.54 3.16
C VAL A 25 -2.16 -5.14 3.00
N ILE A 26 -2.85 -5.70 2.00
CA ILE A 26 -4.29 -5.50 1.79
C ILE A 26 -5.12 -6.28 2.81
N ASP A 27 -4.76 -7.55 3.05
CA ASP A 27 -5.48 -8.43 3.96
C ASP A 27 -5.24 -8.05 5.42
N LEU A 28 -4.03 -7.56 5.72
CA LEU A 28 -3.70 -6.98 7.03
C LEU A 28 -4.39 -5.63 7.28
N GLY A 29 -5.07 -5.04 6.30
CA GLY A 29 -5.70 -3.73 6.46
C GLY A 29 -4.68 -2.59 6.68
N MET A 30 -3.45 -2.78 6.20
CA MET A 30 -2.38 -1.78 6.33
C MET A 30 -2.60 -0.59 5.41
N ILE A 31 -3.26 -0.78 4.27
CA ILE A 31 -3.60 0.29 3.34
C ILE A 31 -4.87 1.01 3.82
N ARG A 32 -4.72 2.25 4.29
CA ARG A 32 -5.82 3.06 4.85
C ARG A 32 -6.54 3.87 3.79
N GLU A 33 -5.77 4.48 2.90
CA GLU A 33 -6.30 5.34 1.84
C GLU A 33 -5.48 5.16 0.56
N VAL A 34 -6.19 5.22 -0.57
CA VAL A 34 -5.60 5.28 -1.91
C VAL A 34 -6.28 6.44 -2.60
N ALA A 35 -5.57 7.54 -2.78
CA ALA A 35 -6.05 8.68 -3.53
C ALA A 35 -5.39 8.69 -4.92
N ILE A 36 -6.19 8.95 -5.95
CA ILE A 36 -5.72 9.03 -7.33
C ILE A 36 -6.04 10.41 -7.85
N GLU A 37 -5.00 11.19 -8.14
CA GLU A 37 -5.11 12.51 -8.76
C GLU A 37 -4.44 12.47 -10.14
N GLU A 38 -5.28 12.45 -11.18
CA GLU A 38 -4.88 12.30 -12.58
C GLU A 38 -4.09 11.01 -12.88
N ALA A 39 -2.77 11.07 -12.71
CA ALA A 39 -1.83 9.95 -12.92
C ALA A 39 -0.89 9.76 -11.73
N THR A 40 -1.14 10.47 -10.62
CA THR A 40 -0.38 10.36 -9.38
C THR A 40 -1.22 9.62 -8.36
N VAL A 41 -0.64 8.57 -7.77
CA VAL A 41 -1.28 7.75 -6.75
C VAL A 41 -0.63 8.04 -5.41
N GLU A 42 -1.42 8.48 -4.44
CA GLU A 42 -1.00 8.62 -3.06
C GLU A 42 -1.60 7.48 -2.22
N ILE A 43 -0.74 6.71 -1.58
CA ILE A 43 -1.12 5.58 -0.74
C ILE A 43 -0.76 5.93 0.69
N LYS A 44 -1.75 5.96 1.58
CA LYS A 44 -1.51 6.10 3.02
C LYS A 44 -1.62 4.74 3.66
N MET A 45 -0.56 4.35 4.37
CA MET A 45 -0.51 3.05 5.02
C MET A 45 0.01 3.14 6.45
N VAL A 46 -0.37 2.16 7.26
CA VAL A 46 0.12 1.94 8.62
C VAL A 46 1.02 0.71 8.64
N LEU A 47 1.98 0.68 9.56
CA LEU A 47 2.82 -0.49 9.78
C LEU A 47 2.40 -1.21 11.06
N THR A 48 2.53 -2.53 11.03
CA THR A 48 2.46 -3.41 12.20
C THR A 48 3.56 -3.04 13.20
N ALA A 49 4.75 -2.65 12.71
CA ALA A 49 5.87 -2.17 13.49
C ALA A 49 6.55 -0.93 12.84
N PRO A 50 6.45 0.28 13.43
CA PRO A 50 6.93 1.53 12.81
C PRO A 50 8.46 1.73 12.83
N PHE A 51 9.21 0.90 13.57
CA PHE A 51 10.66 1.02 13.72
C PHE A 51 11.44 -0.17 13.12
N CYS A 52 10.76 -1.05 12.38
CA CYS A 52 11.44 -2.18 11.74
C CYS A 52 12.22 -1.72 10.50
N PRO A 53 13.44 -2.24 10.25
CA PRO A 53 14.16 -1.98 9.00
C PRO A 53 13.39 -2.46 7.75
N LEU A 54 12.39 -3.31 7.95
CA LEU A 54 11.49 -3.83 6.92
C LEU A 54 10.40 -2.81 6.53
N ALA A 55 10.19 -1.76 7.31
CA ALA A 55 9.24 -0.68 7.02
C ALA A 55 9.51 -0.05 5.64
N ASP A 56 10.74 0.38 5.41
CA ASP A 56 11.18 0.95 4.13
C ASP A 56 11.04 -0.05 2.98
N PHE A 57 11.35 -1.33 3.24
CA PHE A 57 11.22 -2.39 2.23
C PHE A 57 9.76 -2.57 1.79
N ILE A 58 8.83 -2.70 2.74
CA ILE A 58 7.39 -2.84 2.43
C ILE A 58 6.88 -1.59 1.73
N THR A 59 7.23 -0.40 2.23
CA THR A 59 6.83 0.89 1.65
C THR A 59 7.30 1.01 0.20
N ASP A 60 8.54 0.63 -0.08
CA ASP A 60 9.08 0.65 -1.44
C ASP A 60 8.41 -0.39 -2.34
N GLN A 61 8.13 -1.60 -1.84
CA GLN A 61 7.37 -2.59 -2.60
C GLN A 61 5.95 -2.11 -2.94
N VAL A 62 5.24 -1.49 -1.99
CA VAL A 62 3.92 -0.88 -2.22
C VAL A 62 4.01 0.20 -3.30
N ARG A 63 5.02 1.08 -3.20
CA ARG A 63 5.27 2.14 -4.19
C ARG A 63 5.52 1.57 -5.58
N GLN A 64 6.40 0.57 -5.70
CA GLN A 64 6.74 -0.06 -6.97
C GLN A 64 5.54 -0.77 -7.58
N ALA A 65 4.77 -1.52 -6.77
CA ALA A 65 3.58 -2.22 -7.22
C ALA A 65 2.51 -1.25 -7.75
N ALA A 66 2.28 -0.13 -7.07
CA ALA A 66 1.37 0.92 -7.54
C ALA A 66 1.89 1.60 -8.81
N ALA A 67 3.19 1.91 -8.90
CA ALA A 67 3.81 2.52 -10.07
C ALA A 67 3.78 1.61 -11.32
N ALA A 68 3.70 0.30 -11.13
CA ALA A 68 3.59 -0.67 -12.22
C ALA A 68 2.19 -0.72 -12.86
N VAL A 69 1.18 -0.10 -12.25
CA VAL A 69 -0.18 -0.07 -12.79
C VAL A 69 -0.24 0.82 -14.04
N PRO A 70 -0.80 0.33 -15.17
CA PRO A 70 -0.93 1.13 -16.38
C PRO A 70 -1.67 2.44 -16.13
N GLY A 71 -1.07 3.56 -16.55
CA GLY A 71 -1.64 4.90 -16.37
C GLY A 71 -1.12 5.65 -15.14
N VAL A 72 -0.40 4.98 -14.24
CA VAL A 72 0.32 5.65 -13.14
C VAL A 72 1.62 6.26 -13.67
N LYS A 73 1.81 7.56 -13.43
CA LYS A 73 3.07 8.28 -13.69
C LYS A 73 3.93 8.39 -12.45
N GLU A 74 3.30 8.55 -11.29
CA GLU A 74 3.99 8.69 -10.01
C GLU A 74 3.20 7.97 -8.92
N ALA A 75 3.90 7.24 -8.05
CA ALA A 75 3.33 6.64 -6.85
C ALA A 75 4.07 7.17 -5.63
N ARG A 76 3.32 7.63 -4.64
CA ARG A 76 3.82 8.10 -3.35
C ARG A 76 3.20 7.25 -2.25
N VAL A 77 4.01 6.92 -1.26
CA VAL A 77 3.55 6.18 -0.08
C VAL A 77 3.86 7.00 1.15
N THR A 78 2.84 7.24 1.95
CA THR A 78 2.93 7.99 3.20
C THR A 78 2.63 7.05 4.35
N LEU A 79 3.61 6.90 5.24
CA LEU A 79 3.44 6.16 6.48
C LEU A 79 2.69 7.03 7.48
N LEU A 80 1.52 6.55 7.92
CA LEU A 80 0.76 7.16 8.99
C LEU A 80 1.39 6.78 10.33
N GLN A 81 1.43 7.74 11.26
CA GLN A 81 1.88 7.50 12.64
C GLN A 81 0.82 6.79 13.50
N GLU A 82 -0.30 6.41 12.89
CA GLU A 82 -1.36 5.66 13.53
C GLU A 82 -0.90 4.22 13.85
N ARG A 83 -1.29 3.70 15.00
CA ARG A 83 -1.01 2.31 15.37
C ARG A 83 -1.90 1.38 14.56
N TRP A 84 -1.31 0.34 13.98
CA TRP A 84 -2.06 -0.72 13.35
C TRP A 84 -2.97 -1.44 14.37
N ASP A 85 -4.23 -1.69 13.99
CA ASP A 85 -5.22 -2.41 14.78
C ASP A 85 -5.63 -3.73 14.10
N PRO A 86 -5.60 -4.88 14.81
CA PRO A 86 -5.92 -6.18 14.24
C PRO A 86 -7.39 -6.31 13.78
N SER A 87 -8.30 -5.44 14.23
CA SER A 87 -9.69 -5.39 13.72
C SER A 87 -9.79 -4.95 12.26
N TRP A 88 -8.73 -4.38 11.68
CA TRP A 88 -8.68 -3.99 10.26
C TRP A 88 -8.36 -5.15 9.32
N MET A 89 -7.93 -6.28 9.86
CA MET A 89 -7.67 -7.48 9.08
C MET A 89 -8.97 -7.92 8.39
N LYS A 90 -8.91 -8.09 7.07
CA LYS A 90 -10.04 -8.66 6.33
C LYS A 90 -10.12 -10.15 6.65
N ARG A 91 -11.25 -10.58 7.19
CA ARG A 91 -11.59 -11.99 7.44
C ARG A 91 -12.02 -12.71 6.17
#